data_AF-A0A7V9EZK9-F1
#
_entry.id   AF-A0A7V9EZK9-F1
#
_cell.length_a   1.000
_cell.length_b   1.000
_cell.length_c   1.000
_cell.angle_alpha   90.00
_cell.angle_beta   90.00
_cell.angle_gamma   90.00
#
_symmetry.space_group_name_H-M   'P 1'
#
loop_
_entity.id
_entity.type
_entity.pdbx_description
1 polymer ?
#
loop_
_entity_poly.entity_id
_entity_poly.type
_entity_poly.pdbx_seq_one_letter_code
_entity_poly.pdbx_strand_id
1 'polypeptide(L)'
;MQAKSRRSHLAPACLCLLVLSSCGGGERQDESEPEGEFKVRVVRAEFPAAQALAQRADLKITVRNAEATRSVPNIAVTVKGFDTRLENPGLADPGRPVFVINGEPKEIGGYPESKEKAPAGGETAYNGTWALGRLEPGRQKTFRWTVTAVRAGPYRLSYEVAAGLDGKAKAVGTGGRAPKGLLTGTIDGEAPDTRVGEDGRSIVEGVR
;
A
#
# COMPACT_ATOMS: atom_id res chain seq x y z
N MET A 1 75.88 0.77 -39.60
CA MET A 1 76.69 1.29 -38.47
C MET A 1 76.00 2.54 -37.93
N GLN A 2 75.72 2.55 -36.61
CA GLN A 2 75.52 3.68 -35.67
C GLN A 2 74.91 5.00 -36.20
N ALA A 3 73.66 5.33 -35.83
CA ALA A 3 73.28 6.28 -34.75
C ALA A 3 73.42 7.77 -35.17
N LYS A 4 72.54 8.74 -34.85
CA LYS A 4 71.58 8.94 -33.76
C LYS A 4 70.74 10.20 -34.10
N SER A 5 69.57 10.36 -33.44
CA SER A 5 69.02 11.63 -32.91
C SER A 5 67.71 12.22 -33.50
N ARG A 6 66.64 11.96 -32.72
CA ARG A 6 65.64 12.87 -32.13
C ARG A 6 64.68 13.69 -33.03
N ARG A 7 63.38 13.50 -32.74
CA ARG A 7 62.31 14.51 -32.47
C ARG A 7 61.06 13.72 -32.03
N SER A 8 60.81 13.54 -30.73
CA SER A 8 59.98 14.39 -29.86
C SER A 8 58.67 14.86 -30.49
N HIS A 9 57.57 14.10 -30.30
CA HIS A 9 56.21 14.63 -30.30
C HIS A 9 55.41 13.94 -29.19
N LEU A 10 55.06 14.73 -28.16
CA LEU A 10 54.03 14.41 -27.18
C LEU A 10 52.67 14.36 -27.90
N ALA A 11 51.86 13.34 -27.60
CA ALA A 11 50.42 13.35 -27.87
C ALA A 11 49.67 13.25 -26.53
N PRO A 12 48.68 14.12 -26.28
CA PRO A 12 48.06 14.28 -24.96
C PRO A 12 47.08 13.14 -24.67
N ALA A 13 47.21 12.55 -23.48
CA ALA A 13 46.23 11.64 -22.93
C ALA A 13 44.96 12.44 -22.56
N CYS A 14 43.89 12.29 -23.34
CA CYS A 14 42.55 12.73 -22.96
C CYS A 14 42.03 11.84 -21.82
N LEU A 15 42.11 12.34 -20.60
CA LEU A 15 41.51 11.74 -19.42
C LEU A 15 40.01 12.07 -19.41
N CYS A 16 39.19 11.17 -19.93
CA CYS A 16 37.73 11.25 -19.80
C CYS A 16 37.33 11.01 -18.32
N LEU A 17 37.05 12.08 -17.58
CA LEU A 17 36.36 12.03 -16.29
C LEU A 17 34.90 11.60 -16.53
N LEU A 18 34.64 10.29 -16.39
CA LEU A 18 33.30 9.74 -16.27
C LEU A 18 32.72 10.16 -14.92
N VAL A 19 31.96 11.25 -14.90
CA VAL A 19 31.10 11.58 -13.75
C VAL A 19 29.94 10.60 -13.77
N LEU A 20 30.09 9.49 -13.04
CA LEU A 20 28.98 8.60 -12.70
C LEU A 20 28.05 9.35 -11.73
N SER A 21 27.18 10.21 -12.24
CA SER A 21 25.99 10.62 -11.53
C SER A 21 25.05 9.41 -11.48
N SER A 22 25.34 8.51 -10.53
CA SER A 22 24.46 7.41 -10.14
C SER A 22 23.11 7.99 -9.74
N CYS A 23 22.10 7.70 -10.55
CA CYS A 23 20.71 7.89 -10.20
C CYS A 23 20.40 6.91 -9.06
N GLY A 24 20.52 7.35 -7.80
CA GLY A 24 20.29 6.50 -6.63
C GLY A 24 21.09 6.82 -5.36
N GLY A 25 21.91 7.87 -5.33
CA GLY A 25 22.60 8.33 -4.12
C GLY A 25 21.76 9.28 -3.27
N GLY A 26 20.65 8.79 -2.70
CA GLY A 26 19.93 9.49 -1.62
C GLY A 26 20.27 8.86 -0.26
N GLU A 27 20.23 9.64 0.82
CA GLU A 27 20.26 9.11 2.20
C GLU A 27 19.25 7.97 2.35
N ARG A 28 19.57 6.98 3.19
CA ARG A 28 18.69 5.82 3.31
C ARG A 28 17.36 6.28 3.90
N GLN A 29 16.24 5.82 3.34
CA GLN A 29 14.90 6.24 3.78
C GLN A 29 14.65 5.94 5.28
N ASP A 30 15.34 4.94 5.82
CA ASP A 30 15.25 4.55 7.23
C ASP A 30 16.09 5.41 8.18
N GLU A 31 17.02 6.23 7.69
CA GLU A 31 18.07 6.86 8.50
C GLU A 31 17.50 7.79 9.59
N SER A 32 16.34 8.39 9.34
CA SER A 32 15.65 9.30 10.27
C SER A 32 14.45 8.68 11.00
N GLU A 33 14.17 7.38 10.83
CA GLU A 33 13.05 6.74 11.55
C GLU A 33 13.40 6.60 13.05
N PRO A 34 12.56 7.14 13.97
CA PRO A 34 12.80 6.99 15.40
C PRO A 34 12.77 5.52 15.84
N GLU A 35 13.75 5.11 16.63
CA GLU A 35 13.79 3.75 17.17
C GLU A 35 12.92 3.59 18.43
N GLY A 36 12.27 2.43 18.54
CA GLY A 36 11.65 1.98 19.79
C GLY A 36 10.29 1.33 19.62
N GLU A 37 9.79 0.77 20.72
CA GLU A 37 8.45 0.20 20.79
C GLU A 37 7.44 1.25 21.22
N PHE A 38 6.31 1.37 20.53
CA PHE A 38 5.24 2.32 20.80
C PHE A 38 3.94 1.56 21.10
N LYS A 39 3.36 1.81 22.28
CA LYS A 39 2.11 1.13 22.67
C LYS A 39 0.94 1.64 21.85
N VAL A 40 0.31 0.76 21.08
CA VAL A 40 -0.90 1.08 20.31
C VAL A 40 -1.99 0.04 20.52
N ARG A 41 -3.23 0.43 20.26
CA ARG A 41 -4.41 -0.43 20.37
C ARG A 41 -5.28 -0.28 19.14
N VAL A 42 -5.64 -1.39 18.51
CA VAL A 42 -6.72 -1.42 17.53
C VAL A 42 -8.03 -1.34 18.31
N VAL A 43 -8.77 -0.24 18.13
CA VAL A 43 -10.03 0.00 18.86
C VAL A 43 -11.25 -0.38 18.03
N ARG A 44 -11.10 -0.49 16.71
CA ARG A 44 -12.14 -0.93 15.78
C ARG A 44 -11.48 -1.57 14.56
N ALA A 45 -11.98 -2.72 14.12
CA ALA A 45 -11.60 -3.35 12.85
C ALA A 45 -12.86 -3.97 12.27
N GLU A 46 -13.29 -3.49 11.10
CA GLU A 46 -14.60 -3.79 10.56
C GLU A 46 -14.56 -3.98 9.06
N PHE A 47 -15.25 -5.03 8.63
CA PHE A 47 -15.53 -5.33 7.24
C PHE A 47 -16.74 -6.28 7.17
N PRO A 48 -17.66 -6.14 6.20
CA PRO A 48 -18.88 -6.94 6.16
C PRO A 48 -18.60 -8.43 5.95
N ALA A 49 -18.97 -9.27 6.91
CA ALA A 49 -18.76 -10.72 6.85
C ALA A 49 -19.60 -11.44 5.77
N ALA A 50 -20.70 -10.83 5.33
CA ALA A 50 -21.50 -11.29 4.20
C ALA A 50 -21.54 -10.18 3.15
N GLN A 51 -21.19 -10.53 1.91
CA GLN A 51 -21.15 -9.63 0.75
C GLN A 51 -21.71 -10.36 -0.46
N ALA A 52 -22.14 -9.62 -1.48
CA ALA A 52 -22.47 -10.15 -2.81
C ALA A 52 -21.37 -9.81 -3.83
N LEU A 53 -21.36 -10.50 -4.96
CA LEU A 53 -20.47 -10.19 -6.06
C LEU A 53 -20.73 -8.74 -6.55
N ALA A 54 -19.66 -8.02 -6.88
CA ALA A 54 -19.67 -6.60 -7.25
C ALA A 54 -20.21 -5.64 -6.16
N GLN A 55 -20.47 -6.13 -4.94
CA GLN A 55 -20.83 -5.25 -3.84
C GLN A 55 -19.65 -4.37 -3.44
N ARG A 56 -19.94 -3.07 -3.28
CA ARG A 56 -19.03 -2.08 -2.71
C ARG A 56 -19.11 -2.11 -1.18
N ALA A 57 -17.96 -2.13 -0.52
CA ALA A 57 -17.87 -2.14 0.94
C ALA A 57 -16.72 -1.26 1.46
N ASP A 58 -16.85 -0.80 2.70
CA ASP A 58 -15.74 -0.15 3.40
C ASP A 58 -15.04 -1.13 4.34
N LEU A 59 -13.73 -1.29 4.18
CA LEU A 59 -12.84 -1.82 5.22
C LEU A 59 -12.40 -0.66 6.11
N LYS A 60 -12.57 -0.78 7.43
CA LYS A 60 -12.19 0.27 8.40
C LYS A 60 -11.36 -0.31 9.54
N ILE A 61 -10.18 0.26 9.77
CA ILE A 61 -9.32 -0.08 10.91
C ILE A 61 -8.98 1.20 11.66
N THR A 62 -9.37 1.29 12.93
CA THR A 62 -9.09 2.44 13.79
C THR A 62 -8.06 2.06 14.84
N VAL A 63 -6.97 2.81 14.87
CA VAL A 63 -5.84 2.60 15.77
C VAL A 63 -5.72 3.79 16.72
N ARG A 64 -5.54 3.49 18.00
CA ARG A 64 -5.29 4.46 19.08
C ARG A 64 -3.85 4.35 19.55
N ASN A 65 -3.19 5.49 19.76
CA ASN A 65 -1.96 5.55 20.55
C ASN A 65 -2.32 5.34 22.03
N ALA A 66 -1.81 4.27 22.63
CA ALA A 66 -2.10 3.88 24.01
C ALA A 66 -1.09 4.46 25.02
N GLU A 67 -0.08 5.19 24.56
CA GLU A 67 0.85 5.92 25.42
C GLU A 67 0.19 7.18 25.99
N ALA A 68 0.65 7.59 27.18
CA ALA A 68 0.20 8.82 27.84
C ALA A 68 0.94 10.07 27.35
N THR A 69 2.21 9.94 26.95
CA THR A 69 3.10 11.10 26.71
C THR A 69 3.84 11.06 25.37
N ARG A 70 4.05 9.87 24.79
CA ARG A 70 4.86 9.72 23.58
C ARG A 70 3.99 9.54 22.35
N SER A 71 4.31 10.28 21.29
CA SER A 71 3.68 10.10 19.98
C SER A 71 4.24 8.89 19.24
N VAL A 72 3.40 8.24 18.46
CA VAL A 72 3.84 7.30 17.42
C VAL A 72 4.39 8.12 16.24
N PRO A 73 5.61 7.85 15.74
CA PRO A 73 6.23 8.64 14.66
C PRO A 73 5.43 8.59 13.37
N ASN A 74 5.04 7.39 12.93
CA ASN A 74 4.28 7.20 11.71
C ASN A 74 3.40 5.95 11.81
N ILE A 75 2.12 6.12 12.13
CA ILE A 75 1.24 4.95 12.25
C ILE A 75 0.93 4.37 10.87
N ALA A 76 1.20 3.07 10.70
CA ALA A 76 0.98 2.35 9.45
C ALA A 76 0.16 1.07 9.66
N VAL A 77 -0.56 0.67 8.62
CA VAL A 77 -1.32 -0.58 8.56
C VAL A 77 -1.01 -1.28 7.25
N THR A 78 -0.59 -2.53 7.36
CA THR A 78 -0.48 -3.46 6.22
C THR A 78 -1.73 -4.33 6.17
N VAL A 79 -2.38 -4.45 5.02
CA VAL A 79 -3.51 -5.34 4.75
C VAL A 79 -3.11 -6.35 3.70
N LYS A 80 -3.43 -7.63 3.93
CA LYS A 80 -3.22 -8.73 2.99
C LYS A 80 -4.54 -9.47 2.76
N GLY A 81 -4.67 -10.06 1.56
CA GLY A 81 -5.84 -10.85 1.15
C GLY A 81 -6.79 -10.13 0.18
N PHE A 82 -6.40 -8.96 -0.35
CA PHE A 82 -7.09 -8.39 -1.50
C PHE A 82 -6.94 -9.26 -2.76
N ASP A 83 -5.84 -10.00 -2.85
CA ASP A 83 -5.58 -10.98 -3.91
C ASP A 83 -5.42 -12.39 -3.36
N THR A 84 -5.67 -13.37 -4.24
CA THR A 84 -5.31 -14.77 -4.08
C THR A 84 -4.21 -15.13 -5.09
N ARG A 85 -3.51 -16.23 -4.86
CA ARG A 85 -2.53 -16.77 -5.81
C ARG A 85 -3.07 -18.03 -6.45
N LEU A 86 -3.01 -18.11 -7.78
CA LEU A 86 -3.27 -19.33 -8.52
C LEU A 86 -1.99 -20.13 -8.71
N GLU A 87 -2.04 -21.42 -8.36
CA GLU A 87 -0.96 -22.36 -8.62
C GLU A 87 -1.09 -22.90 -10.06
N ASN A 88 -0.73 -22.07 -11.04
CA ASN A 88 -0.68 -22.46 -12.46
C ASN A 88 0.61 -21.91 -13.10
N PRO A 89 1.54 -22.77 -13.52
CA PRO A 89 2.84 -22.36 -14.07
C PRO A 89 2.75 -21.69 -15.44
N GLY A 90 1.62 -21.78 -16.14
CA GLY A 90 1.40 -21.08 -17.42
C GLY A 90 0.99 -19.61 -17.28
N LEU A 91 0.80 -19.11 -16.05
CA LEU A 91 0.44 -17.72 -15.80
C LEU A 91 1.68 -16.84 -15.63
N ALA A 92 1.77 -15.76 -16.40
CA ALA A 92 2.79 -14.73 -16.21
C ALA A 92 2.61 -14.00 -14.85
N ASP A 93 1.36 -13.74 -14.47
CA ASP A 93 0.98 -13.26 -13.15
C ASP A 93 -0.04 -14.23 -12.53
N PRO A 94 0.28 -14.88 -11.40
CA PRO A 94 -0.63 -15.77 -10.70
C PRO A 94 -1.59 -15.04 -9.73
N GLY A 95 -1.41 -13.75 -9.46
CA GLY A 95 -2.27 -12.94 -8.61
C GLY A 95 -3.67 -12.78 -9.23
N ARG A 96 -4.72 -13.06 -8.46
CA ARG A 96 -6.10 -12.76 -8.86
C ARG A 96 -6.82 -11.99 -7.78
N PRO A 97 -7.52 -10.91 -8.11
CA PRO A 97 -8.21 -10.12 -7.12
C PRO A 97 -9.38 -10.91 -6.52
N VAL A 98 -9.52 -10.78 -5.22
CA VAL A 98 -10.74 -11.07 -4.45
C VAL A 98 -11.51 -9.78 -4.23
N PHE A 99 -10.78 -8.70 -3.96
CA PHE A 99 -11.29 -7.35 -3.83
C PHE A 99 -10.43 -6.37 -4.63
N VAL A 100 -11.07 -5.38 -5.25
CA VAL A 100 -10.37 -4.26 -5.90
C VAL A 100 -10.60 -3.00 -5.06
N ILE A 101 -9.54 -2.24 -4.76
CA ILE A 101 -9.69 -0.92 -4.15
C ILE A 101 -10.26 0.02 -5.21
N ASN A 102 -11.39 0.64 -4.90
CA ASN A 102 -12.09 1.48 -5.86
C ASN A 102 -11.31 2.74 -6.18
N GLY A 103 -11.35 3.18 -7.43
CA GLY A 103 -10.87 4.50 -7.82
C GLY A 103 -11.78 5.63 -7.33
N GLU A 104 -11.20 6.79 -7.08
CA GLU A 104 -11.87 8.08 -7.03
C GLU A 104 -11.19 9.07 -7.98
N PRO A 105 -11.95 9.86 -8.75
CA PRO A 105 -11.38 10.90 -9.60
C PRO A 105 -10.58 11.93 -8.79
N LYS A 106 -9.40 12.29 -9.30
CA LYS A 106 -8.52 13.35 -8.77
C LYS A 106 -7.90 14.13 -9.90
N GLU A 107 -7.76 15.43 -9.75
CA GLU A 107 -6.88 16.20 -10.63
C GLU A 107 -5.45 16.17 -10.10
N ILE A 108 -4.50 15.79 -10.97
CA ILE A 108 -3.08 15.75 -10.65
C ILE A 108 -2.34 16.49 -11.75
N GLY A 109 -1.66 17.58 -11.40
CA GLY A 109 -0.93 18.39 -12.38
C GLY A 109 -1.81 18.98 -13.49
N GLY A 110 -3.12 19.18 -13.23
CA GLY A 110 -4.08 19.69 -14.21
C GLY A 110 -4.73 18.62 -15.11
N TYR A 111 -4.46 17.33 -14.88
CA TYR A 111 -5.05 16.23 -15.63
C TYR A 111 -6.02 15.40 -14.77
N PRO A 112 -7.15 14.93 -15.33
CA PRO A 112 -8.04 14.03 -14.64
C PRO A 112 -7.41 12.64 -14.52
N GLU A 113 -7.24 12.18 -13.28
CA GLU A 113 -6.66 10.90 -12.92
C GLU A 113 -7.60 10.12 -12.00
N SER A 114 -7.33 8.82 -11.83
CA SER A 114 -8.00 7.98 -10.84
C SER A 114 -7.01 7.57 -9.75
N LYS A 115 -7.33 7.89 -8.48
CA LYS A 115 -6.56 7.45 -7.31
C LYS A 115 -7.33 6.42 -6.53
N GLU A 116 -6.62 5.51 -5.88
CA GLU A 116 -7.27 4.55 -4.98
C GLU A 116 -8.00 5.28 -3.85
N LYS A 117 -9.24 4.87 -3.58
CA LYS A 117 -10.01 5.31 -2.43
C LYS A 117 -9.60 4.52 -1.19
N ALA A 118 -8.33 4.68 -0.85
CA ALA A 118 -7.64 4.16 0.31
C ALA A 118 -7.47 5.28 1.36
N PRO A 119 -6.76 5.04 2.49
CA PRO A 119 -6.48 6.09 3.46
C PRO A 119 -5.78 7.28 2.80
N ALA A 120 -6.49 8.41 2.71
CA ALA A 120 -6.05 9.56 1.92
C ALA A 120 -4.70 10.12 2.40
N GLY A 121 -3.77 10.30 1.45
CA GLY A 121 -2.41 10.76 1.74
C GLY A 121 -1.59 9.75 2.54
N GLY A 122 -2.04 8.49 2.59
CA GLY A 122 -1.38 7.42 3.30
C GLY A 122 -0.74 6.38 2.40
N GLU A 123 -0.73 6.58 1.09
CA GLU A 123 -0.10 5.68 0.14
C GLU A 123 1.41 5.58 0.40
N THR A 124 1.95 4.36 0.29
CA THR A 124 3.38 4.10 0.46
C THR A 124 3.90 3.27 -0.71
N ALA A 125 5.22 3.17 -0.84
CA ALA A 125 5.85 2.27 -1.80
C ALA A 125 5.76 0.78 -1.38
N TYR A 126 5.32 0.49 -0.16
CA TYR A 126 5.21 -0.87 0.35
C TYR A 126 3.84 -1.46 0.00
N ASN A 127 3.85 -2.63 -0.62
CA ASN A 127 2.65 -3.33 -1.05
C ASN A 127 1.65 -3.52 0.10
N GLY A 128 0.41 -3.08 -0.13
CA GLY A 128 -0.68 -3.22 0.82
C GLY A 128 -0.45 -2.47 2.13
N THR A 129 0.45 -1.48 2.19
CA THR A 129 0.74 -0.72 3.40
C THR A 129 0.38 0.74 3.20
N TRP A 130 -0.39 1.27 4.16
CA TRP A 130 -0.74 2.67 4.22
C TRP A 130 -0.27 3.27 5.54
N ALA A 131 0.20 4.51 5.53
CA ALA A 131 0.76 5.19 6.68
C ALA A 131 0.18 6.59 6.81
N LEU A 132 -0.48 6.88 7.94
CA LEU A 132 -1.16 8.16 8.12
C LEU A 132 -0.30 9.19 8.84
N GLY A 133 1.00 8.94 9.06
CA GLY A 133 1.89 9.86 9.77
C GLY A 133 1.71 9.83 11.28
N ARG A 134 2.27 10.84 11.96
CA ARG A 134 2.35 10.94 13.42
C ARG A 134 1.01 10.78 14.15
N LEU A 135 0.97 9.98 15.21
CA LEU A 135 -0.21 9.78 16.07
C LEU A 135 0.06 10.22 17.50
N GLU A 136 -0.54 11.34 17.90
CA GLU A 136 -0.39 11.94 19.23
C GLU A 136 -0.89 11.03 20.37
N PRO A 137 -0.37 11.20 21.61
CA PRO A 137 -0.77 10.40 22.77
C PRO A 137 -2.29 10.38 22.96
N GLY A 138 -2.84 9.20 23.21
CA GLY A 138 -4.28 8.99 23.40
C GLY A 138 -5.16 9.20 22.16
N ARG A 139 -4.65 9.75 21.05
CA ARG A 139 -5.41 10.03 19.83
C ARG A 139 -5.58 8.80 18.96
N GLN A 140 -6.49 8.91 17.99
CA GLN A 140 -6.86 7.84 17.06
C GLN A 140 -6.74 8.29 15.61
N LYS A 141 -6.43 7.34 14.73
CA LYS A 141 -6.55 7.49 13.28
C LYS A 141 -7.29 6.29 12.69
N THR A 142 -8.09 6.54 11.66
CA THR A 142 -8.86 5.52 10.96
C THR A 142 -8.35 5.37 9.55
N PHE A 143 -7.94 4.16 9.22
CA PHE A 143 -7.64 3.72 7.87
C PHE A 143 -8.93 3.21 7.25
N ARG A 144 -9.30 3.76 6.09
CA ARG A 144 -10.50 3.37 5.35
C ARG A 144 -10.12 3.03 3.92
N TRP A 145 -10.52 1.85 3.46
CA TRP A 145 -10.47 1.45 2.06
C TRP A 145 -11.88 1.24 1.59
N THR A 146 -12.23 1.78 0.43
CA THR A 146 -13.46 1.36 -0.24
C THR A 146 -13.13 0.34 -1.31
N VAL A 147 -13.65 -0.87 -1.17
CA VAL A 147 -13.35 -2.00 -2.05
C VAL A 147 -14.60 -2.53 -2.73
N THR A 148 -14.41 -3.27 -3.82
CA THR A 148 -15.47 -4.00 -4.51
C THR A 148 -15.11 -5.47 -4.57
N ALA A 149 -16.03 -6.35 -4.18
CA ALA A 149 -15.87 -7.79 -4.25
C ALA A 149 -15.93 -8.27 -5.70
N VAL A 150 -14.93 -9.01 -6.17
CA VAL A 150 -14.85 -9.46 -7.58
C VAL A 150 -14.71 -10.98 -7.72
N ARG A 151 -14.67 -11.71 -6.59
CA ARG A 151 -14.60 -13.17 -6.58
C ARG A 151 -15.49 -13.74 -5.48
N ALA A 152 -16.44 -14.60 -5.87
CA ALA A 152 -17.29 -15.32 -4.93
C ALA A 152 -16.50 -16.34 -4.07
N GLY A 153 -17.04 -16.68 -2.91
CA GLY A 153 -16.49 -17.65 -1.97
C GLY A 153 -16.01 -17.04 -0.65
N PRO A 154 -15.38 -17.84 0.22
CA PRO A 154 -14.86 -17.37 1.49
C PRO A 154 -13.66 -16.43 1.27
N TYR A 155 -13.57 -15.36 2.07
CA TYR A 155 -12.43 -14.46 2.05
C TYR A 155 -11.77 -14.36 3.43
N ARG A 156 -10.50 -13.97 3.42
CA ARG A 156 -9.68 -13.73 4.60
C ARG A 156 -8.81 -12.51 4.38
N LEU A 157 -9.07 -11.44 5.12
CA LEU A 157 -8.24 -10.24 5.18
C LEU A 157 -7.49 -10.22 6.49
N SER A 158 -6.15 -10.24 6.44
CA SER A 158 -5.31 -10.05 7.61
C SER A 158 -4.73 -8.65 7.62
N TYR A 159 -4.63 -8.04 8.79
CA TYR A 159 -3.97 -6.76 8.95
C TYR A 159 -2.93 -6.78 10.07
N GLU A 160 -1.92 -5.93 9.95
CA GLU A 160 -0.88 -5.70 10.95
C GLU A 160 -0.60 -4.20 11.09
N VAL A 161 -0.40 -3.73 12.32
CA VAL A 161 -0.13 -2.33 12.65
C VAL A 161 1.35 -2.14 12.93
N ALA A 162 1.95 -1.08 12.37
CA ALA A 162 3.34 -0.66 12.62
C ALA A 162 3.39 0.81 13.12
N ALA A 163 4.49 1.18 13.77
CA ALA A 163 4.74 2.54 14.30
C ALA A 163 5.67 3.38 13.41
N GLY A 164 6.15 2.77 12.33
CA GLY A 164 6.84 3.37 11.18
C GLY A 164 6.99 2.35 10.06
N LEU A 165 7.75 2.69 9.02
CA LEU A 165 7.77 1.95 7.74
C LEU A 165 9.00 1.06 7.58
N ASP A 166 10.14 1.42 8.17
CA ASP A 166 11.42 0.73 7.97
C ASP A 166 11.75 -0.25 9.11
N GLY A 167 10.90 -0.30 10.14
CA GLY A 167 10.94 -1.30 11.20
C GLY A 167 11.73 -0.88 12.44
N LYS A 168 12.26 0.35 12.49
CA LYS A 168 12.88 0.93 13.69
C LYS A 168 11.84 1.31 14.73
N ALA A 169 10.72 1.91 14.30
CA ALA A 169 9.57 2.17 15.17
C ALA A 169 8.59 0.98 15.13
N LYS A 170 8.50 0.24 16.24
CA LYS A 170 7.65 -0.95 16.35
C LYS A 170 6.36 -0.64 17.10
N ALA A 171 5.21 -0.95 16.52
CA ALA A 171 3.95 -0.91 17.26
C ALA A 171 3.84 -2.15 18.14
N VAL A 172 3.48 -1.97 19.41
CA VAL A 172 3.26 -3.10 20.34
C VAL A 172 1.91 -2.99 21.04
N GLY A 173 1.21 -4.11 21.14
CA GLY A 173 -0.03 -4.25 21.90
C GLY A 173 0.20 -4.69 23.35
N THR A 174 -0.87 -5.08 24.05
CA THR A 174 -0.84 -5.47 25.48
C THR A 174 0.04 -6.68 25.79
N GLY A 175 0.47 -7.45 24.78
CA GLY A 175 1.38 -8.59 24.93
C GLY A 175 2.77 -8.39 24.30
N GLY A 176 3.19 -7.15 24.01
CA GLY A 176 4.51 -6.85 23.45
C GLY A 176 4.71 -7.25 21.98
N ARG A 177 3.64 -7.70 21.30
CA ARG A 177 3.67 -8.06 19.87
C ARG A 177 2.96 -7.01 19.04
N ALA A 178 3.30 -6.94 17.75
CA ALA A 178 2.58 -6.13 16.77
C ALA A 178 1.07 -6.41 16.82
N PRO A 179 0.21 -5.39 17.02
CA PRO A 179 -1.23 -5.56 16.92
C PRO A 179 -1.61 -6.02 15.53
N LYS A 180 -2.29 -7.16 15.46
CA LYS A 180 -2.74 -7.78 14.21
C LYS A 180 -4.15 -8.31 14.37
N GLY A 181 -4.83 -8.54 13.26
CA GLY A 181 -6.14 -9.17 13.27
C GLY A 181 -6.49 -9.82 11.96
N LEU A 182 -7.64 -10.49 11.98
CA LEU A 182 -8.18 -11.25 10.88
C LEU A 182 -9.65 -10.94 10.73
N LEU A 183 -10.05 -10.58 9.51
CA LEU A 183 -11.43 -10.39 9.10
C LEU A 183 -11.76 -11.48 8.09
N THR A 184 -12.82 -12.23 8.34
CA THR A 184 -13.26 -13.33 7.50
C THR A 184 -14.72 -13.18 7.17
N GLY A 185 -15.13 -13.77 6.04
CA GLY A 185 -16.51 -13.77 5.60
C GLY A 185 -16.68 -14.51 4.30
N THR A 186 -17.81 -14.28 3.64
CA THR A 186 -18.18 -14.92 2.38
C THR A 186 -18.73 -13.88 1.41
N ILE A 187 -18.37 -14.03 0.14
CA ILE A 187 -18.93 -13.30 -1.00
C ILE A 187 -19.85 -14.27 -1.73
N ASP A 188 -21.14 -13.94 -1.80
CA ASP A 188 -22.13 -14.67 -2.58
C ASP A 188 -21.85 -14.52 -4.09
N GLY A 189 -22.21 -15.55 -4.86
CA GLY A 189 -22.01 -15.59 -6.31
C GLY A 189 -23.10 -14.90 -7.13
N GLU A 190 -24.18 -14.46 -6.48
CA GLU A 190 -25.27 -13.73 -7.12
C GLU A 190 -24.76 -12.44 -7.74
N ALA A 191 -24.90 -12.35 -9.06
CA ALA A 191 -24.58 -11.14 -9.80
C ALA A 191 -25.61 -10.05 -9.45
N PRO A 192 -25.22 -8.78 -9.37
CA PRO A 192 -26.18 -7.70 -9.21
C PRO A 192 -27.19 -7.73 -10.36
N ASP A 193 -28.47 -7.57 -10.05
CA ASP A 193 -29.54 -7.45 -11.05
C ASP A 193 -29.53 -6.03 -11.66
N THR A 194 -28.38 -5.66 -12.25
CA THR A 194 -28.16 -4.34 -12.83
C THR A 194 -27.39 -4.46 -14.14
N ARG A 195 -27.74 -3.63 -15.12
CA ARG A 195 -27.05 -3.55 -16.42
C ARG A 195 -26.81 -2.11 -16.83
N VAL A 196 -25.84 -1.92 -17.71
CA VAL A 196 -25.70 -0.64 -18.43
C VAL A 196 -26.87 -0.52 -19.41
N GLY A 197 -27.53 0.63 -19.41
CA GLY A 197 -28.59 0.96 -20.36
C GLY A 197 -28.06 1.06 -21.78
N GLU A 198 -28.96 1.03 -22.76
CA GLU A 198 -28.57 1.07 -24.19
C GLU A 198 -27.88 2.39 -24.58
N ASP A 199 -28.06 3.44 -23.79
CA ASP A 199 -27.37 4.72 -23.94
C ASP A 199 -25.88 4.68 -23.52
N GLY A 200 -25.43 3.56 -22.95
CA GLY A 200 -24.07 3.38 -22.45
C GLY A 200 -23.74 4.23 -21.21
N ARG A 201 -24.73 4.88 -20.60
CA ARG A 201 -24.53 5.89 -19.53
C ARG A 201 -25.40 5.65 -18.29
N SER A 202 -26.55 5.02 -18.47
CA SER A 202 -27.48 4.71 -17.38
C SER A 202 -27.21 3.33 -16.79
N ILE A 203 -27.60 3.15 -15.52
CA ILE A 203 -27.69 1.83 -14.88
C ILE A 203 -29.18 1.51 -14.75
N VAL A 204 -29.57 0.33 -15.23
CA VAL A 204 -30.94 -0.20 -15.16
C VAL A 204 -30.95 -1.33 -14.16
N GLU A 205 -31.84 -1.28 -13.17
CA GLU A 205 -32.10 -2.35 -12.21
C GLU A 205 -33.20 -3.28 -12.75
N GLY A 206 -33.04 -4.61 -12.63
CA GLY A 206 -34.06 -5.60 -13.00
C GLY A 206 -33.70 -6.58 -14.14
N VAL A 207 -34.44 -7.70 -14.17
CA VAL A 207 -34.36 -8.77 -15.18
C VAL A 207 -34.87 -8.31 -16.55
N ARG A 208 -34.31 -8.87 -17.63
CA ARG A 208 -34.80 -8.69 -19.01
C ARG A 208 -36.25 -9.09 -19.21
#